data_AF-A0A1F5FYG5-F1
#
_entry.id   AF-A0A1F5FYG5-F1
#
_cell.length_a   1.000
_cell.length_b   1.000
_cell.length_c   1.000
_cell.angle_alpha   90.00
_cell.angle_beta   90.00
_cell.angle_gamma   90.00
#
_symmetry.space_group_name_H-M   'P 1'
#
loop_
_entity.id
_entity.type
_entity.pdbx_description
1 polymer ?
#
loop_
_entity_poly.entity_id
_entity_poly.type
_entity_poly.pdbx_seq_one_letter_code
_entity_poly.pdbx_strand_id
1 'polypeptide(L)'
;MWETFNLEKSKKIVKIAIIFSIIVLVFLFIGIFTLNKPSQPKEISRQDLILNLPYITEDYSISYSTKKDQIYVNVKDPYEQNRQKALEWIKSQGADPSKLNIFYTPSSKFKELNKR
;
A
#
# COMPACT_ATOMS: atom_id res chain seq x y z
N MET A 1 51.92 40.63 18.40
CA MET A 1 51.60 39.30 18.99
C MET A 1 50.13 39.13 19.38
N TRP A 2 49.29 40.18 19.34
CA TRP A 2 47.84 40.10 19.63
C TRP A 2 46.98 39.64 18.43
N GLU A 3 47.42 39.93 17.20
CA GLU A 3 46.66 39.62 15.98
C GLU A 3 46.63 38.12 15.64
N THR A 4 47.70 37.37 15.94
CA THR A 4 47.78 35.93 15.66
C THR A 4 46.89 35.10 16.59
N PHE A 5 46.70 35.54 17.85
CA PHE A 5 45.84 34.89 18.83
C PHE A 5 44.35 34.99 18.46
N ASN A 6 43.98 36.11 17.84
CA ASN A 6 42.60 36.36 17.41
C ASN A 6 42.23 35.51 16.17
N LEU A 7 43.19 35.25 15.29
CA LEU A 7 43.04 34.41 14.10
C LEU A 7 42.84 32.93 14.44
N GLU A 8 43.54 32.39 15.44
CA GLU A 8 43.36 30.99 15.85
C GLU A 8 42.02 30.74 16.56
N LYS A 9 41.58 31.67 17.42
CA LYS A 9 40.24 31.60 18.04
C LYS A 9 39.13 31.70 16.99
N SER A 10 39.26 32.61 16.02
CA SER A 10 38.30 32.76 14.92
C SER A 10 38.14 31.48 14.09
N LYS A 11 39.25 30.82 13.72
CA LYS A 11 39.21 29.55 12.98
C LYS A 11 38.49 28.43 13.74
N LYS A 12 38.63 28.36 15.07
CA LYS A 12 37.90 27.38 15.90
C LYS A 12 36.40 27.66 15.93
N ILE A 13 36.01 28.93 16.07
CA ILE A 13 34.59 29.35 16.08
C ILE A 13 33.93 29.04 14.73
N VAL A 14 34.61 29.35 13.62
CA VAL A 14 34.11 29.06 12.27
C VAL A 14 33.92 27.55 12.04
N LYS A 15 34.86 26.70 12.49
CA LYS A 15 34.71 25.25 12.40
C LYS A 15 33.50 24.73 13.18
N ILE A 16 33.28 25.25 14.39
CA ILE A 16 32.12 24.87 15.22
C ILE A 16 30.82 25.32 14.54
N ALA A 17 30.77 26.53 13.96
CA ALA A 17 29.61 27.03 13.25
C ALA A 17 29.26 26.18 12.01
N ILE A 18 30.27 25.71 11.26
CA ILE A 18 30.07 24.81 10.10
C ILE A 18 29.49 23.47 10.56
N ILE A 19 30.04 22.88 11.63
CA ILE A 19 29.53 21.60 12.17
C ILE A 19 28.07 21.76 12.62
N PHE A 20 27.76 22.86 13.32
CA PHE A 20 26.41 23.13 13.78
C PHE A 20 25.43 23.32 12.60
N SER A 21 25.85 24.02 11.55
CA SER A 21 25.07 24.20 10.31
C SER A 21 24.76 22.86 9.63
N ILE A 22 25.74 21.95 9.56
CA ILE A 22 25.55 20.60 9.01
C ILE A 22 24.55 19.80 9.84
N ILE A 23 24.63 19.88 11.17
CA ILE A 23 23.69 19.20 12.08
C ILE A 23 22.26 19.70 11.85
N VAL A 24 22.06 21.02 11.77
CA VAL A 24 20.74 21.61 11.51
C VAL A 24 20.17 21.17 10.16
N LEU A 25 21.00 21.12 9.12
CA LEU A 25 20.60 20.59 7.81
C LEU A 25 20.16 19.13 7.89
N VAL A 26 20.90 18.27 8.60
CA VAL A 26 20.52 16.86 8.79
C VAL A 26 19.18 16.74 9.51
N PHE A 27 18.94 17.52 10.57
CA PHE A 27 17.65 17.52 11.27
C PHE A 27 16.48 17.98 10.38
N LEU A 28 16.69 18.99 9.53
CA LEU A 28 15.68 19.44 8.57
C LEU A 28 15.35 18.34 7.55
N PHE A 29 16.38 17.67 7.01
CA PHE A 29 16.20 16.56 6.08
C PHE A 29 15.46 15.38 6.71
N ILE A 30 15.81 15.00 7.95
CA ILE A 30 15.10 13.93 8.70
C ILE A 30 13.64 14.33 8.91
N GLY A 31 13.36 15.56 9.33
CA GLY A 31 12.01 16.06 9.57
C GLY A 31 11.11 15.95 8.34
N ILE A 32 11.57 16.47 7.19
CA ILE A 32 10.85 16.39 5.90
C ILE A 32 10.61 14.92 5.50
N PHE A 33 11.59 14.04 5.70
CA PHE A 33 11.46 12.63 5.36
C PHE A 33 10.43 11.89 6.22
N THR A 34 10.32 12.22 7.51
CA THR A 34 9.28 11.63 8.38
C THR A 34 7.86 12.08 8.07
N LEU A 35 7.67 13.31 7.57
CA LEU A 35 6.34 13.85 7.23
C LEU A 35 5.76 13.27 5.93
N ASN A 36 6.62 12.85 5.00
CA ASN A 36 6.21 12.31 3.69
C ASN A 36 6.00 10.80 3.66
N LYS A 37 5.85 10.12 4.81
CA LYS A 37 5.42 8.72 4.77
C LYS A 37 4.00 8.69 4.21
N PRO A 38 3.76 8.12 3.00
CA PRO A 38 2.41 7.93 2.53
C PRO A 38 1.72 7.08 3.59
N SER A 39 0.62 7.59 4.13
CA SER A 39 -0.24 6.86 5.06
C SER A 39 -0.48 5.49 4.44
N GLN A 40 0.18 4.45 4.95
CA GLN A 40 -0.02 3.12 4.43
C GLN A 40 -1.52 2.84 4.60
N PRO A 41 -2.23 2.48 3.52
CA PRO A 41 -3.65 2.19 3.62
C PRO A 41 -3.80 1.16 4.74
N LYS A 42 -4.64 1.50 5.73
CA LYS A 42 -4.90 0.64 6.89
C LYS A 42 -5.26 -0.72 6.35
N GLU A 43 -4.38 -1.70 6.53
CA GLU A 43 -4.58 -3.06 6.04
C GLU A 43 -5.86 -3.58 6.71
N ILE A 44 -6.94 -3.69 5.94
CA ILE A 44 -8.19 -4.21 6.47
C ILE A 44 -8.06 -5.71 6.65
N SER A 45 -8.67 -6.23 7.72
CA SER A 45 -8.63 -7.66 7.95
C SER A 45 -9.46 -8.41 6.90
N ARG A 46 -9.16 -9.69 6.69
CA ARG A 46 -9.97 -10.57 5.86
C ARG A 46 -11.45 -10.57 6.29
N GLN A 47 -11.72 -10.49 7.60
CA GLN A 47 -13.08 -10.41 8.12
C GLN A 47 -13.81 -9.15 7.66
N ASP A 48 -13.14 -8.00 7.68
CA ASP A 48 -13.73 -6.72 7.25
C ASP A 48 -14.07 -6.75 5.75
N LEU A 49 -13.22 -7.36 4.92
CA LEU A 49 -13.52 -7.56 3.51
C LEU A 49 -14.76 -8.43 3.32
N ILE A 50 -14.88 -9.53 4.07
CA ILE A 50 -16.02 -10.46 3.96
C ILE A 50 -17.34 -9.77 4.30
N LEU A 51 -17.35 -8.83 5.25
CA LEU A 51 -18.54 -8.06 5.61
C LEU A 51 -19.06 -7.17 4.46
N ASN A 52 -18.17 -6.78 3.53
CA ASN A 52 -18.51 -5.97 2.36
C ASN A 52 -18.88 -6.81 1.12
N LEU A 53 -18.95 -8.14 1.24
CA LEU A 53 -19.32 -9.05 0.17
C LEU A 53 -20.79 -9.49 0.29
N PRO A 54 -21.50 -9.75 -0.83
CA PRO A 54 -21.00 -9.81 -2.20
C PRO A 54 -20.89 -8.44 -2.90
N TYR A 55 -19.96 -8.35 -3.84
CA TYR A 55 -19.83 -7.20 -4.73
C TYR A 55 -20.06 -7.66 -6.17
N ILE A 56 -21.06 -7.09 -6.84
CA ILE A 56 -21.53 -7.56 -8.16
C ILE A 56 -21.51 -6.39 -9.14
N THR A 57 -20.88 -6.61 -10.30
CA THR A 57 -20.84 -5.66 -11.41
C THR A 57 -21.23 -6.35 -12.71
N GLU A 58 -21.34 -5.59 -13.80
CA GLU A 58 -21.58 -6.15 -15.13
C GLU A 58 -20.43 -7.06 -15.59
N ASP A 59 -19.19 -6.73 -15.20
CA ASP A 59 -17.95 -7.37 -15.65
C ASP A 59 -17.50 -8.55 -14.78
N TYR A 60 -17.71 -8.47 -13.46
CA TYR A 60 -17.26 -9.47 -12.50
C TYR A 60 -18.12 -9.47 -11.22
N SER A 61 -18.03 -10.54 -10.45
CA SER A 61 -18.64 -10.63 -9.12
C SER A 61 -17.67 -11.24 -8.12
N ILE A 62 -17.66 -10.71 -6.89
CA ILE A 62 -16.84 -11.17 -5.78
C ILE A 62 -17.80 -11.61 -4.68
N SER A 63 -17.61 -12.82 -4.16
CA SER A 63 -18.45 -13.38 -3.11
C SER A 63 -17.61 -14.22 -2.16
N TYR A 64 -18.08 -14.42 -0.93
CA TYR A 64 -17.41 -15.28 0.03
C TYR A 64 -18.23 -16.54 0.28
N SER A 65 -17.57 -17.70 0.32
CA SER A 65 -18.19 -18.96 0.70
C SER A 65 -17.73 -19.36 2.10
N THR A 66 -18.64 -19.29 3.06
CA THR A 66 -18.43 -19.77 4.44
C THR A 66 -18.09 -21.26 4.47
N LYS A 67 -18.72 -22.08 3.62
CA LYS A 67 -18.51 -23.54 3.56
C LYS A 67 -17.08 -23.93 3.15
N LYS A 68 -16.47 -23.18 2.24
CA LYS A 68 -15.13 -23.46 1.71
C LYS A 68 -14.05 -22.51 2.24
N ASP A 69 -14.45 -21.57 3.08
CA ASP A 69 -13.62 -20.49 3.60
C ASP A 69 -12.75 -19.82 2.51
N GLN A 70 -13.39 -19.41 1.41
CA GLN A 70 -12.70 -18.82 0.26
C GLN A 70 -13.52 -17.74 -0.43
N ILE A 71 -12.81 -16.79 -1.06
CA ILE A 71 -13.40 -15.73 -1.87
C ILE A 71 -13.47 -16.19 -3.31
N TYR A 72 -14.65 -16.14 -3.90
CA TYR A 72 -14.92 -16.45 -5.29
C TYR A 72 -14.97 -15.17 -6.11
N VAL A 73 -14.11 -15.09 -7.13
CA VAL A 73 -14.11 -14.01 -8.12
C VAL A 73 -14.54 -14.58 -9.45
N ASN A 74 -15.81 -14.36 -9.82
CA ASN A 74 -16.30 -14.74 -11.14
C ASN A 74 -16.07 -13.60 -12.12
N VAL A 75 -15.38 -13.88 -13.22
CA VAL A 75 -14.95 -12.87 -14.18
C VAL A 75 -15.57 -13.17 -15.54
N LYS A 76 -16.26 -12.19 -16.14
CA LYS A 76 -16.77 -12.30 -17.51
C LYS A 76 -15.70 -11.86 -18.52
N ASP A 77 -15.89 -12.26 -19.78
CA ASP A 77 -15.02 -11.82 -20.86
C ASP A 77 -15.10 -10.30 -21.08
N PRO A 78 -13.99 -9.63 -21.39
CA PRO A 78 -12.62 -10.18 -21.52
C PRO A 78 -11.96 -10.49 -20.17
N TYR A 79 -11.58 -11.76 -19.98
CA TYR A 79 -11.19 -12.30 -18.66
C TYR A 79 -10.03 -11.54 -18.00
N GLU A 80 -8.89 -11.34 -18.67
CA GLU A 80 -7.73 -10.71 -18.01
C GLU A 80 -7.99 -9.26 -17.59
N GLN A 81 -8.69 -8.48 -18.42
CA GLN A 81 -9.01 -7.08 -18.08
C GLN A 81 -9.95 -7.00 -16.88
N ASN A 82 -11.01 -7.81 -16.89
CA ASN A 82 -11.99 -7.80 -15.80
C ASN A 82 -11.45 -8.44 -14.52
N ARG A 83 -10.51 -9.39 -14.63
CA ARG A 83 -9.77 -9.94 -13.50
C ARG A 83 -8.89 -8.88 -12.83
N GLN A 84 -8.21 -8.03 -13.61
CA GLN A 84 -7.44 -6.92 -13.07
C GLN A 84 -8.34 -5.91 -12.34
N LYS A 85 -9.49 -5.54 -12.92
CA LYS A 85 -10.47 -4.66 -12.23
C LYS A 85 -10.94 -5.25 -10.89
N ALA A 86 -11.21 -6.56 -10.83
CA ALA A 86 -11.58 -7.23 -9.59
C ALA A 86 -10.45 -7.20 -8.54
N LEU A 87 -9.21 -7.39 -8.98
CA LEU A 87 -8.02 -7.29 -8.12
C LEU A 87 -7.82 -5.87 -7.59
N GLU A 88 -7.98 -4.86 -8.44
CA GLU A 88 -7.89 -3.45 -8.04
C GLU A 88 -8.96 -3.09 -7.02
N TRP A 89 -10.18 -3.60 -7.18
CA TRP A 89 -11.24 -3.40 -6.18
C TRP A 89 -10.89 -4.04 -4.84
N ILE A 90 -10.37 -5.28 -4.81
CA ILE A 90 -9.95 -5.92 -3.56
C ILE A 90 -8.86 -5.10 -2.86
N LYS A 91 -7.89 -4.59 -3.63
CA LYS A 91 -6.84 -3.69 -3.12
C LYS A 91 -7.39 -2.36 -2.64
N SER A 92 -8.41 -1.80 -3.32
CA SER A 92 -9.02 -0.52 -2.92
C SER A 92 -9.80 -0.61 -1.62
N GLN A 93 -10.27 -1.82 -1.25
CA GLN A 93 -10.80 -2.07 0.09
C GLN A 93 -9.70 -2.02 1.16
N GLY A 94 -8.42 -2.12 0.78
CA GLY A 94 -7.28 -2.19 1.69
C GLY A 94 -6.84 -3.62 2.03
N ALA A 95 -7.35 -4.62 1.31
CA ALA A 95 -6.98 -6.01 1.50
C ALA A 95 -5.85 -6.41 0.53
N ASP A 96 -4.93 -7.26 0.99
CA ASP A 96 -3.89 -7.82 0.13
C ASP A 96 -4.37 -9.11 -0.56
N PRO A 97 -4.57 -9.12 -1.90
CA PRO A 97 -5.02 -10.30 -2.62
C PRO A 97 -4.12 -11.53 -2.45
N SER A 98 -2.82 -11.33 -2.18
CA SER A 98 -1.87 -12.44 -2.00
C SER A 98 -2.05 -13.17 -0.68
N LYS A 99 -2.66 -12.52 0.32
CA LYS A 99 -2.97 -13.09 1.64
C LYS A 99 -4.38 -13.69 1.71
N LEU A 100 -5.17 -13.53 0.65
CA LEU A 100 -6.54 -14.01 0.58
C LEU A 100 -6.60 -15.34 -0.18
N ASN A 101 -7.44 -16.26 0.32
CA ASN A 101 -7.76 -17.48 -0.39
C ASN A 101 -8.77 -17.18 -1.51
N ILE A 102 -8.29 -16.71 -2.67
CA ILE A 102 -9.10 -16.29 -3.80
C ILE A 102 -9.13 -17.38 -4.87
N PHE A 103 -10.35 -17.78 -5.28
CA PHE A 103 -10.61 -18.65 -6.40
C PHE A 103 -11.20 -17.87 -7.57
N TYR A 104 -10.47 -17.79 -8.69
CA TYR A 104 -10.95 -17.15 -9.91
C TYR A 104 -11.69 -18.14 -10.79
N THR A 105 -12.91 -17.78 -11.18
CA THR A 105 -13.73 -18.58 -12.09
C THR A 105 -14.04 -17.78 -13.33
N PRO A 106 -13.63 -18.22 -14.54
CA PRO A 106 -14.15 -17.64 -15.76
C PRO A 106 -15.65 -17.92 -15.86
N SER A 107 -16.43 -16.93 -16.26
CA SER A 107 -17.91 -17.00 -16.37
C SER A 107 -18.36 -18.16 -17.26
N SER A 108 -17.56 -18.54 -18.27
CA SER A 108 -17.80 -19.70 -19.14
C SER A 108 -17.93 -21.02 -18.38
N LYS A 109 -17.19 -21.22 -17.28
CA LYS A 109 -17.28 -22.43 -16.44
C LYS A 109 -18.38 -22.39 -15.39
N PHE A 110 -18.89 -21.22 -15.01
CA PHE A 110 -19.95 -21.10 -14.00
C PHE A 110 -21.32 -21.58 -14.53
N LYS A 111 -21.56 -21.44 -15.85
CA LYS A 111 -22.77 -21.98 -16.50
C LYS A 111 -22.88 -23.50 -16.47
N GLU A 112 -21.77 -24.24 -16.35
CA GLU A 112 -21.79 -25.71 -16.27
C GLU A 112 -22.05 -26.22 -14.85
N LEU A 113 -21.56 -25.51 -13.82
CA LEU A 113 -21.72 -25.90 -12.42
C LEU A 113 -23.16 -25.70 -11.89
N ASN A 114 -23.93 -24.79 -12.47
CA ASN A 114 -25.33 -24.54 -12.10
C ASN A 114 -26.36 -25.30 -12.96
N LYS A 115 -25.91 -26.25 -13.80
CA LYS A 115 -26.76 -27.11 -14.64
C LYS A 115 -26.85 -28.57 -14.14
N ARG A 116 -26.26 -28.88 -13.00
CA ARG A 116 -26.38 -30.18 -12.32
C ARG A 116 -27.10 -30.00 -11.00
#